data_AF-A0A966PZ98-F1
#
_entry.id   AF-A0A966PZ98-F1
#
_cell.length_a   1.000
_cell.length_b   1.000
_cell.length_c   1.000
_cell.angle_alpha   90.00
_cell.angle_beta   90.00
_cell.angle_gamma   90.00
#
_symmetry.space_group_name_H-M   'P 1'
#
loop_
_entity.id
_entity.type
_entity.pdbx_description
1 polymer ?
#
loop_
_entity_poly.entity_id
_entity_poly.type
_entity_poly.pdbx_seq_one_letter_code
_entity_poly.pdbx_strand_id
1 'polypeptide(L)' 'MGDDVKFTDLFDPSQPRSDRDLIESRLKICNTCEWFNPRMVKCKKCGCFMKLKTTLKQAKCPIGKW' A
#
# COMPACT_ATOMS: atom_id res chain seq x y z
N MET A 1 -3.99 10.50 -16.49
CA MET A 1 -4.38 9.32 -15.70
C MET A 1 -3.18 8.85 -14.89
N GLY A 2 -3.12 9.25 -13.62
CA GLY A 2 -2.14 8.79 -12.65
C GLY A 2 -2.96 8.20 -11.51
N ASP A 3 -3.36 6.94 -11.68
CA ASP A 3 -4.34 6.30 -10.80
C ASP A 3 -3.64 5.83 -9.52
N ASP A 4 -3.37 6.78 -8.65
CA ASP A 4 -3.11 6.51 -7.25
C ASP A 4 -4.42 6.07 -6.60
N VAL A 5 -4.36 4.97 -5.85
CA VAL A 5 -5.47 4.53 -4.98
C VAL A 5 -5.86 5.68 -4.05
N LYS A 6 -7.07 6.22 -4.25
CA LYS A 6 -7.61 7.30 -3.42
C LYS A 6 -8.02 6.75 -2.06
N PHE A 7 -8.03 7.59 -1.03
CA PHE A 7 -8.49 7.14 0.29
C PHE A 7 -9.95 6.64 0.29
N THR A 8 -10.78 7.16 -0.63
CA THR A 8 -12.17 6.74 -0.83
C THR A 8 -12.30 5.30 -1.34
N ASP A 9 -11.26 4.75 -1.99
CA ASP A 9 -11.15 3.37 -2.49
C ASP A 9 -11.23 2.32 -1.36
N LEU A 10 -11.09 2.76 -0.11
CA LEU A 10 -11.24 1.88 1.06
C LEU A 10 -12.70 1.61 1.43
N PHE A 11 -13.60 2.50 1.03
CA PHE A 11 -15.04 2.43 1.29
C PHE A 11 -15.84 1.93 0.10
N ASP A 12 -15.18 1.70 -1.04
CA ASP A 12 -15.82 1.17 -2.23
C ASP A 12 -15.98 -0.37 -2.09
N PRO A 13 -17.23 -0.88 -2.05
CA PRO A 13 -17.48 -2.32 -1.93
C PRO A 13 -17.06 -3.11 -3.18
N SER A 14 -16.78 -2.41 -4.28
CA SER A 14 -16.41 -2.99 -5.57
C SER A 14 -14.91 -3.27 -5.71
N GLN A 15 -14.06 -2.79 -4.78
CA GLN A 15 -12.61 -3.00 -4.92
C GLN A 15 -12.17 -4.41 -4.49
N PRO A 16 -11.38 -5.11 -5.34
CA PRO A 16 -10.79 -6.38 -4.96
C PRO A 16 -9.76 -6.15 -3.85
N ARG A 17 -10.03 -6.72 -2.68
CA ARG A 17 -9.08 -6.80 -1.57
C ARG A 17 -7.96 -7.78 -1.93
N SER A 18 -6.73 -7.42 -1.60
CA SER A 18 -5.57 -8.29 -1.70
C SER A 18 -5.68 -9.46 -0.71
N ASP A 19 -5.19 -10.62 -1.13
CA ASP A 19 -5.01 -11.78 -0.27
C ASP A 19 -4.04 -11.47 0.89
N ARG A 20 -4.21 -12.16 2.03
CA ARG A 20 -3.39 -11.93 3.22
C ARG A 20 -1.90 -12.19 2.94
N ASP A 21 -1.59 -13.18 2.12
CA ASP A 21 -0.22 -13.50 1.70
C ASP A 21 0.41 -12.37 0.87
N LEU A 22 -0.35 -11.81 -0.08
CA LEU A 22 0.08 -10.68 -0.90
C LEU A 22 0.32 -9.43 -0.04
N ILE A 23 -0.56 -9.19 0.94
CA ILE A 23 -0.45 -8.10 1.91
C ILE A 23 0.85 -8.21 2.69
N GLU A 24 1.16 -9.41 3.20
CA GLU A 24 2.37 -9.66 3.98
C GLU A 24 3.63 -9.52 3.13
N SER A 25 3.62 -10.05 1.90
CA SER A 25 4.72 -9.91 0.95
C SER A 25 5.02 -8.45 0.61
N ARG A 26 3.98 -7.66 0.30
CA ARG A 26 4.11 -6.21 0.05
C ARG A 26 4.61 -5.46 1.30
N LEU A 27 4.15 -5.84 2.49
CA LEU A 27 4.63 -5.28 3.76
C LEU A 27 6.09 -5.64 4.02
N LYS A 28 6.53 -6.88 3.75
CA LYS A 28 7.95 -7.30 3.85
C LYS A 28 8.84 -6.45 2.94
N ILE A 29 8.42 -6.21 1.70
CA ILE A 29 9.14 -5.30 0.77
C ILE A 29 9.16 -3.87 1.31
N CYS A 30 8.08 -3.39 1.91
CA CYS A 30 8.06 -2.06 2.49
C CYS A 30 8.91 -1.97 3.75
N ASN A 31 9.00 -3.02 4.57
CA ASN A 31 9.86 -3.08 5.75
C ASN A 31 11.35 -2.97 5.40
N THR A 32 11.76 -3.44 4.22
CA THR A 32 13.15 -3.29 3.73
C THR A 32 13.41 -1.93 3.07
N CYS A 33 12.40 -1.06 2.99
CA CYS A 33 12.52 0.25 2.37
C CYS A 33 12.96 1.30 3.38
N GLU A 34 14.03 2.05 3.07
CA GLU A 34 14.54 3.17 3.88
C GLU A 34 13.50 4.27 4.14
N TRP A 35 12.50 4.39 3.27
CA TRP A 35 11.43 5.39 3.34
C TRP A 35 10.25 4.94 4.20
N PHE A 36 10.20 3.68 4.61
CA PHE A 36 9.13 3.17 5.43
C PHE A 36 9.38 3.55 6.89
N ASN A 37 8.37 4.14 7.52
CA ASN A 37 8.42 4.43 8.94
C ASN A 37 7.69 3.31 9.71
N PRO A 38 8.41 2.34 10.32
CA PRO A 38 7.79 1.23 11.03
C PRO A 38 6.96 1.69 12.23
N ARG A 39 7.33 2.80 12.87
CA ARG A 39 6.61 3.35 14.03
C ARG A 39 5.20 3.82 13.70
N MET A 40 5.00 4.36 12.50
CA MET A 40 3.68 4.84 12.02
C MET A 40 3.06 3.93 10.96
N VAL A 41 3.76 2.86 10.55
CA VAL A 41 3.38 1.95 9.44
C VAL A 41 3.00 2.75 8.18
N LYS A 42 3.76 3.82 7.92
CA LYS A 42 3.47 4.83 6.89
C LYS A 42 4.70 4.99 6.01
N CYS A 43 4.51 5.07 4.70
CA CYS A 43 5.62 5.40 3.80
C CYS A 43 5.82 6.91 3.76
N LYS A 44 7.07 7.38 3.95
CA LYS A 44 7.42 8.81 3.84
C LYS A 44 7.34 9.35 2.41
N LYS A 45 7.44 8.48 1.39
CA LYS A 45 7.36 8.89 -0.03
C LYS A 45 5.93 9.09 -0.51
N CYS A 46 5.06 8.11 -0.29
CA CYS A 46 3.68 8.20 -0.75
C CYS A 46 2.71 8.76 0.30
N GLY A 47 3.13 8.87 1.56
CA GLY A 47 2.27 9.35 2.65
C GLY A 47 1.12 8.41 3.01
N CYS A 48 0.98 7.25 2.38
CA CYS A 48 -0.09 6.30 2.67
C CYS A 48 0.29 5.36 3.82
N PHE A 49 -0.72 4.91 4.57
CA PHE A 49 -0.59 3.81 5.51
C PHE A 49 -0.41 2.50 4.74
N MET A 50 0.68 1.78 5.01
CA MET A 50 0.97 0.54 4.28
C MET A 50 -0.09 -0.53 4.53
N LYS A 51 -0.66 -0.65 5.74
CA LYS A 51 -1.74 -1.61 6.03
C LYS A 51 -2.95 -1.44 5.09
N LEU A 52 -3.39 -0.22 4.84
CA LEU A 52 -4.48 0.09 3.92
C LEU A 52 -4.04 -0.09 2.47
N LYS A 53 -2.87 0.46 2.13
CA LYS A 53 -2.38 0.41 0.76
C LYS A 53 -2.14 -1.02 0.27
N THR A 54 -1.65 -1.92 1.12
CA THR A 54 -1.42 -3.31 0.74
C THR A 54 -2.71 -4.09 0.60
N THR A 55 -3.78 -3.74 1.35
CA THR A 55 -5.11 -4.35 1.18
C THR A 55 -5.77 -4.03 -0.16
N LEU A 56 -5.36 -2.97 -0.83
CA LEU A 56 -5.84 -2.63 -2.16
C LEU A 56 -5.01 -3.37 -3.21
N LYS A 57 -5.64 -4.26 -3.98
CA LYS A 57 -4.92 -5.08 -4.98
C LYS A 57 -4.35 -4.21 -6.10
N GLN A 58 -5.07 -3.14 -6.44
CA GLN A 58 -4.72 -2.17 -7.49
C GLN A 58 -3.67 -1.15 -7.06
N ALA A 59 -3.36 -1.04 -5.76
CA ALA A 59 -2.34 -0.13 -5.30
C ALA A 59 -0.98 -0.50 -5.89
N LYS A 60 -0.19 0.52 -6.24
CA LYS A 60 1.18 0.37 -6.72
C LYS A 60 2.12 1.25 -5.91
N CYS A 61 3.38 0.84 -5.81
CA CYS A 61 4.38 1.67 -5.17
C CYS A 61 4.80 2.80 -6.14
N PRO A 62 4.75 4.09 -5.74
CA PRO A 62 5.17 5.18 -6.65
C PRO A 62 6.67 5.15 -6.96
N ILE A 63 7.45 4.39 -6.20
CA ILE A 63 8.88 4.13 -6.46
C ILE A 63 9.13 2.81 -7.21
N GLY A 64 8.07 2.07 -7.58
CA GLY A 64 8.18 0.83 -8.35
C GLY A 64 8.78 -0.37 -7.62
N LYS A 65 8.89 -0.34 -6.27
CA LYS A 65 9.38 -1.50 -5.50
C LYS A 65 8.39 -2.67 -5.42
N TRP A 66 7.11 -2.42 -5.71
CA TRP A 66 6.03 -3.41 -5.87
C TRP A 66 4.86 -2.81 -6.65
#